data_AF-A0A7S4FSX1-F1
#
_entry.id   AF-A0A7S4FSX1-F1
#
_cell.length_a   1.000
_cell.length_b   1.000
_cell.length_c   1.000
_cell.angle_alpha   90.00
_cell.angle_beta   90.00
_cell.angle_gamma   90.00
#
_symmetry.space_group_name_H-M   'P 1'
#
loop_
_entity.id
_entity.type
_entity.pdbx_description
1 polymer ?
#
loop_
_entity_poly.entity_id
_entity_poly.type
_entity_poly.pdbx_seq_one_letter_code
_entity_poly.pdbx_strand_id
1 'polypeptide(L)'
;FFSGVTSHGCQDATARTLIQRAPNMKLVTSIEDVYWFVGLMAALIVCDFLLQIFRFPRNDTNGSGRYHTLHTLTNFFVTAVYIDDVFYTYSDPLESYQLPCDNRGTIAIATLHLHHVLFYRPLPMVDWVHHIVMIFIVVP
;
A
#
# COMPACT_ATOMS: atom_id res chain seq x y z
N PHE A 1 5.41 -22.66 -22.62
CA PHE A 1 6.32 -21.66 -23.22
C PHE A 1 6.15 -20.35 -22.47
N PHE A 2 6.56 -20.33 -21.19
CA PHE A 2 6.85 -19.15 -20.35
C PHE A 2 7.44 -19.73 -19.07
N SER A 3 8.69 -20.20 -19.18
CA SER A 3 9.53 -20.53 -18.03
C SER A 3 10.45 -19.34 -17.78
N GLY A 4 10.40 -18.76 -16.58
CA GLY A 4 11.39 -17.78 -16.13
C GLY A 4 10.88 -16.35 -16.09
N VAL A 5 9.99 -16.05 -15.15
CA VAL A 5 9.99 -14.76 -14.47
C VAL A 5 10.42 -15.05 -13.05
N THR A 6 11.68 -14.74 -12.75
CA THR A 6 12.23 -14.76 -11.40
C THR A 6 11.67 -13.55 -10.65
N SER A 7 10.55 -13.74 -9.94
CA SER A 7 10.16 -12.81 -8.88
C SER A 7 11.13 -13.02 -7.71
N HIS A 8 11.93 -12.00 -7.44
CA HIS A 8 12.73 -11.93 -6.23
C HIS A 8 11.79 -11.93 -5.01
N GLY A 9 11.88 -12.97 -4.18
CA GLY A 9 11.28 -12.98 -2.84
C GLY A 9 10.28 -14.10 -2.55
N CYS A 10 10.52 -15.34 -2.97
CA CYS A 10 9.79 -16.49 -2.42
C CYS A 10 10.66 -17.76 -2.35
N GLN A 11 11.71 -17.72 -1.55
CA GLN A 11 12.43 -18.91 -1.13
C GLN A 11 12.81 -18.75 0.35
N ASP A 12 11.99 -19.30 1.26
CA ASP A 12 12.45 -19.92 2.52
C ASP A 12 11.30 -20.53 3.38
N ALA A 13 10.24 -21.06 2.76
CA ALA A 13 9.12 -21.67 3.51
C ALA A 13 9.22 -23.20 3.66
N THR A 14 10.21 -23.87 3.08
CA THR A 14 10.20 -25.35 2.96
C THR A 14 11.27 -26.07 3.77
N ALA A 15 11.78 -25.47 4.86
CA ALA A 15 12.78 -26.13 5.72
C ALA A 15 12.72 -25.77 7.23
N ARG A 16 11.56 -25.39 7.77
CA ARG A 16 11.33 -25.38 9.23
C ARG A 16 10.02 -26.06 9.61
N THR A 17 10.04 -27.36 9.38
CA THR A 17 9.48 -28.40 10.25
C THR A 17 9.00 -27.91 11.64
N LEU A 18 7.68 -27.87 11.80
CA LEU A 18 6.94 -28.68 12.77
C LEU A 18 7.28 -28.59 14.28
N ILE A 19 7.77 -27.46 14.80
CA ILE A 19 7.83 -27.26 16.25
C ILE A 19 7.41 -25.83 16.62
N GLN A 20 6.31 -25.75 17.37
CA GLN A 20 5.74 -24.56 18.03
C GLN A 20 5.27 -23.41 17.13
N ARG A 21 3.95 -23.18 17.09
CA ARG A 21 3.42 -21.81 17.22
C ARG A 21 1.93 -21.82 17.52
N ALA A 22 1.60 -21.56 18.78
CA ALA A 22 0.35 -20.89 19.10
C ALA A 22 0.25 -19.58 18.27
N PRO A 23 -0.93 -19.17 17.81
CA PRO A 23 -1.11 -17.95 17.04
C PRO A 23 -0.92 -16.73 17.96
N ASN A 24 0.33 -16.35 18.20
CA ASN A 24 0.66 -14.97 18.50
C ASN A 24 0.36 -14.17 17.23
N MET A 25 -0.90 -13.76 17.05
CA MET A 25 -1.23 -12.62 16.19
C MET A 25 -0.45 -11.44 16.74
N LYS A 26 0.76 -11.24 16.22
CA LYS A 26 1.48 -9.99 16.39
C LYS A 26 0.70 -8.98 15.59
N LEU A 27 -0.26 -8.35 16.25
CA LEU A 27 -0.93 -7.13 15.82
C LEU A 27 0.19 -6.14 15.50
N VAL A 28 0.50 -6.02 14.21
CA VAL A 28 1.39 -5.08 13.54
C VAL A 28 2.59 -4.60 14.35
N THR A 29 3.80 -5.01 13.93
CA THR A 29 5.02 -4.17 13.94
C THR A 29 6.23 -5.08 13.71
N SER A 30 6.41 -5.57 12.47
CA SER A 30 7.78 -5.85 12.07
C SER A 30 8.48 -4.49 11.92
N ILE A 31 9.77 -4.40 12.25
CA ILE A 31 10.55 -3.17 12.00
C ILE A 31 10.58 -2.83 10.51
N GLU A 32 10.42 -3.83 9.64
CA GLU A 32 10.29 -3.67 8.20
C GLU A 32 9.05 -2.85 7.83
N ASP A 33 7.89 -3.12 8.44
CA ASP A 33 6.65 -2.37 8.20
C ASP A 33 6.82 -0.88 8.53
N VAL A 34 7.57 -0.59 9.60
CA VAL A 34 7.88 0.79 10.00
C VAL A 34 8.77 1.47 8.95
N TYR A 35 9.78 0.77 8.43
CA TYR A 35 10.61 1.31 7.34
C TYR A 35 9.82 1.55 6.07
N TRP A 36 8.91 0.64 5.70
CA TRP A 36 8.02 0.85 4.56
C TRP A 36 7.12 2.06 4.77
N PHE A 37 6.49 2.19 5.94
CA PHE A 37 5.63 3.33 6.24
C PHE A 37 6.37 4.67 6.16
N VAL A 38 7.53 4.77 6.83
CA VAL A 38 8.35 5.99 6.83
C VAL A 38 8.89 6.28 5.42
N GLY A 39 9.36 5.25 4.70
CA GLY A 39 9.86 5.38 3.35
C GLY A 39 8.81 5.86 2.35
N LEU A 40 7.60 5.28 2.41
CA LEU A 40 6.48 5.68 1.57
C LEU A 40 6.00 7.09 1.92
N MET A 41 5.98 7.47 3.20
CA MET A 41 5.62 8.83 3.62
C MET A 41 6.62 9.85 3.06
N ALA A 42 7.92 9.59 3.21
CA ALA A 42 8.96 10.43 2.65
C ALA A 42 8.85 10.53 1.13
N ALA A 43 8.60 9.42 0.44
CA ALA A 43 8.40 9.39 -1.01
C ALA A 43 7.20 10.25 -1.43
N LEU A 44 6.06 10.16 -0.74
CA LEU A 44 4.88 10.98 -1.03
C LEU A 44 5.16 12.47 -0.84
N ILE A 45 5.87 12.86 0.22
CA ILE A 45 6.25 14.26 0.47
C ILE A 45 7.16 14.77 -0.64
N VAL A 46 8.15 13.98 -1.05
CA VAL A 46 9.07 14.34 -2.15
C VAL A 46 8.30 14.46 -3.46
N CYS A 47 7.47 13.47 -3.80
CA CYS A 47 6.62 13.53 -5.00
C CYS A 47 5.72 14.76 -4.97
N ASP A 48 5.07 15.04 -3.85
CA ASP A 48 4.21 16.20 -3.69
C ASP A 48 4.97 17.52 -3.93
N PHE A 49 6.16 17.64 -3.35
CA PHE A 49 7.04 18.79 -3.54
C PHE A 49 7.50 18.95 -5.00
N LEU A 50 7.82 17.84 -5.69
CA LEU A 50 8.14 17.88 -7.12
C LEU A 50 6.94 18.34 -7.94
N LEU A 51 5.74 17.83 -7.66
CA LEU A 51 4.51 18.27 -8.32
C LEU A 51 4.25 19.77 -8.11
N GLN A 52 4.53 20.29 -6.92
CA GLN A 52 4.47 21.73 -6.64
C GLN A 52 5.49 22.53 -7.46
N ILE A 53 6.76 22.11 -7.50
CA ILE A 53 7.83 22.76 -8.26
C ILE A 53 7.48 22.83 -9.75
N PHE A 54 7.04 21.71 -10.32
CA PHE A 54 6.70 21.63 -11.73
C PHE A 54 5.33 22.24 -12.05
N ARG A 55 4.59 22.72 -11.04
CA ARG A 55 3.21 23.20 -11.16
C ARG A 55 2.34 22.18 -11.91
N PHE A 56 2.46 20.91 -11.55
CA PHE A 56 1.66 19.84 -12.13
C PHE A 56 0.61 19.37 -11.10
N PRO A 57 -0.68 19.28 -11.48
CA PRO A 57 -1.24 19.73 -12.75
C PRO A 57 -1.39 21.27 -12.80
N ARG A 58 -1.28 21.84 -14.01
CA ARG A 58 -1.13 23.29 -14.25
C ARG A 58 -2.29 24.16 -13.75
N ASN A 59 -3.47 23.56 -13.59
CA ASN A 59 -4.71 24.25 -13.17
C ASN A 59 -5.18 23.82 -11.77
N ASP A 60 -4.26 23.36 -10.92
CA ASP A 60 -4.61 22.93 -9.57
C ASP A 60 -4.63 24.10 -8.58
N THR A 61 -5.81 24.71 -8.38
CA THR A 61 -5.97 25.84 -7.45
C THR A 61 -6.07 25.41 -5.99
N ASN A 62 -6.55 24.19 -5.73
CA ASN A 62 -6.92 23.73 -4.39
C ASN A 62 -6.09 22.54 -3.90
N GLY A 63 -5.11 22.08 -4.68
CA GLY A 63 -4.34 20.87 -4.39
C GLY A 63 -5.05 19.57 -4.78
N SER A 64 -6.30 19.63 -5.22
CA SER A 64 -7.08 18.42 -5.54
C SER A 64 -6.46 17.65 -6.71
N GLY A 65 -5.90 18.34 -7.71
CA GLY A 65 -5.27 17.71 -8.86
C GLY A 65 -3.95 17.01 -8.50
N ARG A 66 -3.12 17.65 -7.67
CA ARG A 66 -1.89 17.05 -7.12
C ARG A 66 -2.19 15.84 -6.28
N TYR A 67 -3.14 15.96 -5.35
CA TYR A 67 -3.56 14.84 -4.53
C TYR A 67 -4.08 13.67 -5.37
N HIS A 68 -4.92 13.95 -6.38
CA HIS A 68 -5.41 12.91 -7.29
C HIS A 68 -4.27 12.22 -8.07
N THR A 69 -3.23 12.98 -8.43
CA THR A 69 -2.03 12.43 -9.06
C THR A 69 -1.29 11.49 -8.11
N LEU A 70 -1.04 11.91 -6.87
CA LEU A 70 -0.42 11.06 -5.84
C LEU A 70 -1.24 9.79 -5.59
N HIS A 71 -2.57 9.93 -5.50
CA HIS A 71 -3.48 8.80 -5.31
C HIS A 71 -3.41 7.81 -6.48
N THR A 72 -3.34 8.31 -7.71
CA THR A 72 -3.21 7.47 -8.90
C THR A 72 -1.88 6.73 -8.91
N LEU A 73 -0.78 7.41 -8.57
CA LEU A 73 0.55 6.80 -8.48
C LEU A 73 0.62 5.71 -7.40
N THR A 74 0.04 5.96 -6.23
CA THR A 74 -0.03 4.95 -5.16
C THR A 74 -0.89 3.75 -5.58
N ASN A 75 -2.06 3.97 -6.18
CA ASN A 75 -2.89 2.87 -6.68
C ASN A 75 -2.19 2.06 -7.76
N PHE A 76 -1.42 2.72 -8.63
CA PHE A 76 -0.60 2.04 -9.64
C PHE A 76 0.48 1.18 -8.99
N PHE A 77 1.19 1.71 -7.97
CA PHE A 77 2.16 0.94 -7.20
C PHE A 77 1.53 -0.31 -6.57
N VAL A 78 0.40 -0.17 -5.87
CA VAL A 78 -0.31 -1.30 -5.27
C VAL A 78 -0.73 -2.31 -6.34
N THR A 79 -1.30 -1.84 -7.45
CA THR A 79 -1.70 -2.74 -8.55
C THR A 79 -0.49 -3.49 -9.11
N ALA A 80 0.65 -2.83 -9.28
CA ALA A 80 1.86 -3.45 -9.82
C ALA A 80 2.48 -4.48 -8.87
N VAL A 81 2.45 -4.24 -7.55
CA VAL A 81 2.96 -5.17 -6.54
C VAL A 81 2.09 -6.43 -6.44
N TYR A 82 0.77 -6.28 -6.52
CA TYR A 82 -0.18 -7.37 -6.25
C TYR A 82 -0.78 -8.00 -7.53
N ILE A 83 -0.24 -7.68 -8.71
CA ILE A 83 -0.79 -8.21 -9.97
C ILE A 83 -0.66 -9.74 -10.05
N ASP A 84 0.43 -10.31 -9.52
CA ASP A 84 0.66 -11.75 -9.52
C ASP A 84 -0.34 -12.47 -8.61
N ASP A 85 -0.67 -11.89 -7.45
CA ASP A 85 -1.66 -12.42 -6.51
C ASP A 85 -3.06 -12.45 -7.14
N VAL A 86 -3.39 -11.43 -7.95
CA VAL A 86 -4.64 -11.39 -8.71
C VAL A 86 -4.67 -12.54 -9.72
N PHE A 87 -3.62 -12.73 -10.52
CA PHE A 87 -3.55 -13.85 -11.45
C PHE A 87 -3.64 -15.21 -10.76
N TYR A 88 -2.95 -15.36 -9.62
CA TYR A 88 -3.00 -16.59 -8.85
C TYR A 88 -4.42 -16.89 -8.35
N THR A 89 -5.09 -15.88 -7.77
CA THR A 89 -6.47 -15.99 -7.26
C THR A 89 -7.45 -16.44 -8.34
N TYR A 90 -7.27 -15.98 -9.59
CA TYR A 90 -8.11 -16.44 -10.70
C TYR A 90 -7.73 -17.84 -11.20
N SER A 91 -6.47 -18.24 -11.09
CA SER A 91 -5.99 -19.54 -11.56
C SER A 91 -6.29 -20.69 -10.61
N ASP A 92 -6.25 -20.42 -9.30
CA ASP A 92 -6.50 -21.39 -8.23
C ASP A 92 -7.21 -20.72 -7.03
N PRO A 93 -8.52 -20.45 -7.16
CA PRO A 93 -9.28 -19.75 -6.11
C PRO A 93 -9.47 -20.57 -4.84
N LEU A 94 -9.26 -21.89 -4.89
CA LEU A 94 -9.45 -22.77 -3.73
C LEU A 94 -8.24 -22.74 -2.81
N GLU A 95 -7.02 -22.60 -3.34
CA GLU A 95 -5.81 -22.62 -2.52
C GLU A 95 -5.14 -21.23 -2.40
N SER A 96 -5.61 -20.20 -3.12
CA SER A 96 -5.02 -18.85 -3.11
C SER A 96 -4.96 -18.18 -1.74
N TYR A 97 -5.89 -18.50 -0.85
CA TYR A 97 -5.91 -17.95 0.50
C TYR A 97 -4.76 -18.45 1.40
N GLN A 98 -4.06 -19.51 1.00
CA GLN A 98 -2.95 -20.10 1.77
C GLN A 98 -1.61 -19.43 1.46
N LEU A 99 -1.55 -18.57 0.43
CA LEU A 99 -0.33 -17.85 0.08
C LEU A 99 0.08 -16.87 1.18
N PRO A 100 1.38 -16.55 1.28
CA PRO A 100 1.86 -15.54 2.22
C PRO A 100 1.19 -14.18 1.96
N CYS A 101 0.67 -13.54 3.01
CA CYS A 101 0.13 -12.19 2.90
C CYS A 101 1.27 -11.15 2.90
N ASP A 102 1.21 -10.19 1.97
CA ASP A 102 2.03 -8.97 1.99
C ASP A 102 1.18 -7.78 2.46
N ASN A 103 1.70 -6.98 3.40
CA ASN A 103 1.04 -5.79 3.95
C ASN A 103 1.47 -4.48 3.29
N ARG A 104 2.44 -4.49 2.36
CA ARG A 104 2.98 -3.28 1.73
C ARG A 104 1.91 -2.42 1.06
N GLY A 105 0.92 -3.04 0.42
CA GLY A 105 -0.20 -2.36 -0.21
C GLY A 105 -1.07 -1.62 0.80
N THR A 106 -1.41 -2.30 1.90
CA THR A 106 -2.17 -1.72 3.02
C THR A 106 -1.41 -0.54 3.64
N ILE A 107 -0.10 -0.69 3.86
CA ILE A 107 0.78 0.39 4.36
C ILE A 107 0.79 1.57 3.38
N ALA A 108 0.86 1.33 2.06
CA ALA A 108 0.85 2.39 1.06
C ALA A 108 -0.47 3.17 1.04
N ILE A 109 -1.61 2.48 1.11
CA ILE A 109 -2.94 3.10 1.17
C ILE A 109 -3.09 3.91 2.46
N ALA A 110 -2.73 3.35 3.61
CA ALA A 110 -2.79 4.03 4.90
C ALA A 110 -1.92 5.31 4.90
N THR A 111 -0.68 5.20 4.40
CA THR A 111 0.25 6.32 4.28
C THR A 111 -0.31 7.44 3.40
N LEU A 112 -0.90 7.10 2.25
CA LEU A 112 -1.52 8.07 1.34
C LEU A 112 -2.69 8.81 2.02
N HIS A 113 -3.55 8.09 2.73
CA HIS A 113 -4.72 8.69 3.40
C HIS A 113 -4.29 9.57 4.57
N LEU A 114 -3.26 9.17 5.31
CA LEU A 114 -2.67 10.01 6.35
C LEU A 114 -2.06 11.29 5.75
N HIS A 115 -1.31 11.17 4.66
CA HIS A 115 -0.76 12.34 3.94
C HIS A 115 -1.87 13.30 3.48
N HIS A 116 -2.99 12.79 2.96
CA HIS A 116 -4.13 13.61 2.58
C HIS A 116 -4.68 14.44 3.75
N VAL A 117 -4.98 13.78 4.87
CA VAL A 117 -5.57 14.43 6.06
C VAL A 117 -4.63 15.48 6.68
N LEU A 118 -3.31 15.29 6.55
CA LEU A 118 -2.30 16.20 7.07
C LEU A 118 -2.10 17.43 6.18
N PHE A 119 -2.03 17.27 4.84
CA PHE A 119 -1.57 18.33 3.93
C PHE A 119 -2.66 18.95 3.04
N TYR A 120 -3.82 18.29 2.87
CA TYR A 120 -4.87 18.74 1.95
C TYR A 120 -6.14 19.17 2.69
N ARG A 121 -6.11 20.38 3.27
CA ARG A 121 -7.23 20.96 4.03
C ARG A 121 -7.80 22.20 3.33
N PRO A 122 -9.10 22.52 3.49
CA PRO A 122 -10.10 21.82 4.33
C PRO A 122 -10.72 20.59 3.64
N LEU A 123 -11.03 19.55 4.43
CA LEU A 123 -11.74 18.35 3.94
C LEU A 123 -13.25 18.49 4.21
N PRO A 124 -14.12 18.16 3.24
CA PRO A 124 -15.54 18.02 3.48
C PRO A 124 -15.83 16.84 4.42
N MET A 125 -16.98 16.88 5.11
CA MET A 125 -17.36 15.83 6.08
C MET A 125 -17.42 14.43 5.48
N VAL A 126 -17.80 14.30 4.22
CA VAL A 126 -17.84 13.01 3.51
C VAL A 126 -16.44 12.39 3.40
N ASP A 127 -15.42 13.21 3.16
CA ASP A 127 -14.04 12.74 3.07
C ASP A 127 -13.55 12.31 4.47
N TRP A 128 -13.89 13.03 5.54
CA TRP A 128 -13.53 12.59 6.90
C TRP A 128 -14.03 11.19 7.23
N VAL A 129 -15.27 10.85 6.87
CA VAL A 129 -15.81 9.50 7.08
C VAL A 129 -15.02 8.47 6.29
N HIS A 130 -14.72 8.74 5.02
CA HIS A 130 -13.89 7.87 4.18
C HIS A 130 -12.52 7.61 4.81
N HIS A 131 -11.82 8.64 5.29
CA HIS A 131 -10.49 8.51 5.89
C HIS A 131 -10.51 7.76 7.22
N ILE A 132 -11.53 7.98 8.07
CA ILE A 132 -11.67 7.25 9.33
C ILE A 132 -11.90 5.76 9.07
N VAL A 133 -12.81 5.43 8.15
CA VAL A 133 -13.11 4.04 7.78
C VAL A 133 -11.87 3.36 7.20
N MET A 134 -11.19 4.01 6.26
CA MET A 134 -10.00 3.44 5.62
C MET A 134 -8.84 3.25 6.62
N ILE A 135 -8.55 4.22 7.48
CA ILE A 135 -7.38 4.15 8.39
C ILE A 135 -7.63 3.25 9.61
N PHE A 136 -8.83 3.28 10.19
CA PHE A 136 -9.09 2.62 11.49
C PHE A 136 -9.92 1.34 11.41
N ILE A 137 -10.63 1.10 10.31
CA ILE A 137 -11.52 -0.08 10.20
C ILE A 137 -10.99 -1.07 9.16
N VAL A 138 -10.54 -0.58 8.00
CA VAL A 138 -10.15 -1.43 6.88
C VAL A 138 -8.68 -1.86 6.94
N VAL A 139 -7.80 -0.98 7.43
CA VAL A 139 -6.35 -1.20 7.50
C VAL A 139 -5.87 -2.11 8.66
N PRO A 140 -6.39 -2.02 9.90
CA PRO A 140 -5.91 -2.84 11.03
C PRO A 140 -6.42 -4.29 11.00
#